data_AF-A0A269XDF9-F1
#
_entry.id   AF-A0A269XDF9-F1
#
_cell.length_a   1.000
_cell.length_b   1.000
_cell.length_c   1.000
_cell.angle_alpha   90.00
_cell.angle_beta   90.00
_cell.angle_gamma   90.00
#
_symmetry.space_group_name_H-M   'P 1'
#
loop_
_entity.id
_entity.type
_entity.pdbx_description
1 polymer ?
#
loop_
_entity_poly.entity_id
_entity_poly.type
_entity_poly.pdbx_seq_one_letter_code
_entity_poly.pdbx_strand_id
1 'polypeptide(L)' 'PIETTLQLVDIIKEGIPAKARRKGGHPAKRVFQAIRIAVNDELSAFEDSIEQAIENVKVNGRISVITF' A
#
# COMPACT_ATOMS: atom_id res chain seq x y z
N PRO A 1 -22.67 -3.20 7.27
CA PRO A 1 -21.82 -3.45 6.08
C PRO A 1 -21.11 -2.14 5.67
N ILE A 2 -19.94 -2.24 5.03
CA ILE A 2 -19.27 -1.10 4.38
C ILE A 2 -19.29 -1.39 2.88
N GLU A 3 -19.92 -0.52 2.10
CA GLU A 3 -20.22 -0.75 0.69
C GLU A 3 -19.57 0.30 -0.22
N THR A 4 -19.21 1.47 0.32
CA THR A 4 -18.56 2.53 -0.45
C THR A 4 -17.28 3.02 0.22
N THR A 5 -16.40 3.62 -0.58
CA THR A 5 -15.16 4.21 -0.10
C THR A 5 -15.41 5.38 0.86
N LEU A 6 -16.47 6.15 0.67
CA LEU A 6 -16.81 7.27 1.55
C LEU A 6 -17.28 6.78 2.93
N GLN A 7 -18.06 5.71 2.99
CA GLN A 7 -18.43 5.08 4.27
C GLN A 7 -17.19 4.65 5.05
N LEU A 8 -16.22 4.02 4.38
CA LEU A 8 -14.95 3.65 5.00
C LEU A 8 -14.15 4.88 5.47
N VAL A 9 -14.10 5.94 4.66
CA VAL A 9 -13.42 7.20 5.02
C VAL A 9 -14.01 7.81 6.30
N ASP A 10 -15.33 7.81 6.44
CA ASP A 10 -16.00 8.40 7.59
C ASP A 10 -15.71 7.61 8.86
N ILE A 11 -15.77 6.27 8.80
CA ILE A 11 -15.38 5.38 9.91
C ILE A 11 -13.91 5.62 10.33
N ILE A 12 -12.99 5.74 9.36
CA ILE A 12 -11.58 6.03 9.67
C ILE A 12 -11.43 7.38 10.36
N LYS A 13 -12.16 8.42 9.93
CA LYS A 13 -12.11 9.75 10.55
C LYS A 13 -12.63 9.75 11.98
N GLU A 14 -13.66 8.95 12.26
CA GLU A 14 -14.21 8.76 13.60
C GLU A 14 -13.22 8.05 14.53
N GLY A 15 -12.49 7.04 14.02
CA GLY A 15 -11.48 6.30 14.77
C GLY A 15 -10.17 7.05 15.04
N ILE A 16 -9.92 8.19 14.39
CA ILE A 16 -8.68 8.96 14.54
C ILE A 16 -8.92 10.24 15.36
N PRO A 17 -8.17 10.45 16.47
CA PRO A 17 -8.27 11.67 17.28
C PRO A 17 -8.13 12.94 16.43
N ALA A 18 -8.95 13.96 16.72
CA ALA A 18 -8.96 15.21 15.95
C ALA A 18 -7.58 15.88 15.86
N LYS A 19 -6.76 15.77 16.91
CA LYS A 19 -5.38 16.27 16.94
C LYS A 19 -4.46 15.55 15.93
N ALA A 20 -4.65 14.25 15.75
CA ALA A 20 -3.92 13.44 14.77
C ALA A 20 -4.40 13.70 13.33
N ARG A 21 -5.66 14.10 13.14
CA ARG A 21 -6.21 14.48 11.82
C ARG A 21 -5.64 15.77 11.23
N ARG A 22 -5.05 16.65 12.06
CA ARG A 22 -4.54 17.97 11.63
C ARG A 22 -3.09 17.95 11.12
N LYS A 23 -2.37 16.84 11.29
CA LYS A 23 -0.99 16.68 10.79
C LYS A 23 -0.95 15.60 9.71
N GLY A 24 -0.35 15.91 8.57
CA GLY A 24 -0.16 14.97 7.46
C GLY A 24 -1.22 15.09 6.36
N GLY A 25 -1.20 14.12 5.42
CA GLY A 25 -2.17 14.04 4.32
C GLY A 25 -3.53 13.51 4.75
N HIS A 26 -4.39 13.19 3.77
CA HIS A 26 -5.73 12.66 4.03
C HIS A 26 -5.68 11.44 4.98
N PRO A 27 -6.44 11.44 6.10
CA PRO A 27 -6.30 10.45 7.18
C PRO A 27 -6.54 9.01 6.73
N ALA A 28 -7.37 8.81 5.71
CA ALA A 28 -7.66 7.48 5.16
C ALA A 28 -6.55 6.92 4.26
N LYS A 29 -5.57 7.74 3.81
CA LYS A 29 -4.59 7.33 2.78
C LYS A 29 -3.86 6.03 3.16
N ARG A 30 -3.37 5.92 4.40
CA ARG A 30 -2.63 4.75 4.87
C ARG A 30 -3.50 3.49 4.96
N VAL A 31 -4.77 3.65 5.33
CA VAL A 31 -5.70 2.52 5.44
C VAL A 31 -6.04 1.98 4.05
N PHE A 32 -6.35 2.87 3.09
CA PHE A 32 -6.56 2.45 1.70
C PHE A 32 -5.31 1.83 1.09
N GLN A 33 -4.11 2.35 1.40
CA GLN A 33 -2.86 1.72 0.97
C GLN A 33 -2.72 0.30 1.54
N ALA A 34 -2.99 0.10 2.83
CA ALA A 34 -2.92 -1.21 3.46
C ALA A 34 -3.92 -2.20 2.87
N ILE A 35 -5.17 -1.77 2.64
CA ILE A 35 -6.19 -2.62 2.00
C ILE A 35 -5.76 -2.98 0.58
N ARG A 36 -5.25 -2.02 -0.21
CA ARG A 36 -4.76 -2.26 -1.57
C ARG A 36 -3.63 -3.29 -1.58
N ILE A 37 -2.66 -3.15 -0.68
CA ILE A 37 -1.55 -4.09 -0.50
C ILE A 37 -2.09 -5.49 -0.17
N ALA A 38 -3.01 -5.60 0.79
CA ALA A 38 -3.51 -6.88 1.26
C ALA A 38 -4.42 -7.58 0.22
N VAL A 39 -5.29 -6.84 -0.47
CA VAL A 39 -6.23 -7.41 -1.45
C VAL A 39 -5.50 -7.87 -2.71
N ASN A 40 -4.48 -7.14 -3.15
CA ASN A 40 -3.70 -7.51 -4.34
C ASN A 40 -2.46 -8.36 -4.01
N ASP A 41 -2.28 -8.76 -2.75
CA ASP A 41 -1.13 -9.52 -2.27
C ASP A 41 0.23 -8.93 -2.72
N GLU A 42 0.34 -7.59 -2.67
CA GLU A 42 1.42 -6.88 -3.35
C GLU A 42 2.81 -7.20 -2.79
N LEU A 43 2.90 -7.54 -1.49
CA LEU A 43 4.19 -7.85 -0.87
C LEU A 43 4.71 -9.21 -1.34
N SER A 44 3.86 -10.23 -1.36
CA SER A 44 4.23 -11.57 -1.84
C SER A 44 4.54 -11.54 -3.34
N ALA A 45 3.70 -10.87 -4.13
CA ALA A 45 3.95 -10.70 -5.57
C ALA A 45 5.27 -9.94 -5.84
N PHE A 46 5.61 -8.96 -5.01
CA PHE A 46 6.88 -8.24 -5.10
C PHE A 46 8.07 -9.14 -4.75
N GLU A 47 7.97 -9.94 -3.69
CA GLU A 47 9.00 -10.91 -3.30
C GLU A 47 9.28 -11.90 -4.43
N ASP A 48 8.25 -12.57 -4.94
CA ASP A 48 8.34 -13.51 -6.06
C ASP A 48 8.96 -12.86 -7.32
N SER A 49 8.56 -11.62 -7.61
CA SER A 49 9.05 -10.90 -8.79
C SER A 49 10.53 -10.56 -8.69
N ILE A 50 11.04 -10.25 -7.49
CA ILE A 50 12.45 -9.95 -7.28
C ILE A 50 13.30 -11.21 -7.41
N GLU A 51 12.84 -12.34 -6.85
CA GLU A 51 13.53 -13.63 -6.99
C GLU A 51 13.64 -14.02 -8.47
N GLN A 52 12.54 -13.97 -9.21
CA GLN A 52 12.53 -14.25 -10.64
C GLN A 52 13.40 -13.27 -11.43
N ALA A 53 13.41 -11.98 -11.07
CA ALA A 53 14.26 -11.00 -11.75
C ALA A 53 15.75 -11.32 -11.57
N ILE A 54 16.15 -11.78 -10.37
CA ILE A 54 17.53 -12.19 -10.07
C ILE A 54 17.93 -13.44 -10.88
N GLU A 55 17.04 -14.41 -11.03
CA GLU A 55 17.32 -15.61 -11.83
C GLU A 55 17.47 -15.30 -13.33
N ASN A 56 16.76 -14.29 -13.82
CA ASN A 56 16.73 -13.93 -15.24
C ASN A 56 17.78 -12.91 -15.66
N VAL A 57 18.38 -12.17 -14.72
CA VAL A 57 19.34 -11.12 -15.06
C VAL A 57 20.66 -11.72 -15.54
N LYS A 58 21.19 -11.19 -16.65
CA LYS A 58 22.51 -11.59 -17.15
C LYS A 58 23.61 -11.11 -16.21
N VAL A 59 24.79 -11.73 -16.29
CA VAL A 59 26.00 -11.25 -15.61
C VAL A 59 26.23 -9.77 -15.96
N ASN A 60 26.49 -8.95 -14.94
CA ASN A 60 26.59 -7.48 -15.00
C ASN A 60 25.30 -6.72 -15.38
N GLY A 61 24.16 -7.40 -15.50
CA GLY A 61 22.86 -6.76 -15.64
C GLY A 61 22.42 -6.06 -14.35
N ARG A 62 21.41 -5.19 -14.46
CA ARG A 62 20.91 -4.38 -13.35
C ARG A 62 19.40 -4.51 -13.24
N ILE A 63 18.92 -4.61 -12.01
CA ILE A 63 17.50 -4.56 -11.66
C ILE A 63 17.28 -3.22 -10.96
N SER A 64 16.18 -2.53 -11.29
CA SER A 64 15.78 -1.27 -10.66
C SER A 64 14.33 -1.35 -10.22
N VAL A 65 14.03 -0.81 -9.05
CA VAL A 65 12.69 -0.82 -8.44
C VAL A 65 12.29 0.61 -8.10
N ILE A 66 11.03 0.95 -8.37
CA ILE A 66 10.42 2.22 -7.96
C ILE A 66 9.39 1.92 -6.88
N THR A 67 9.49 2.59 -5.73
CA THR A 67 8.61 2.41 -4.57
C THR A 67 7.97 3.75 -4.15
N PHE A 68 6.87 3.71 -3.39
CA PHE A 68 6.08 4.89 -3.01
C PHE A 68 5.71 4.93 -1.52
#